data_AF-A0A5J6LIA8-F1
#
_entry.id   AF-A0A5J6LIA8-F1
#
_cell.length_a   1.000
_cell.length_b   1.000
_cell.length_c   1.000
_cell.angle_alpha   90.00
_cell.angle_beta   90.00
_cell.angle_gamma   90.00
#
_symmetry.space_group_name_H-M   'P 1'
#
loop_
_entity.id
_entity.type
_entity.pdbx_description
1 polymer ?
#
loop_
_entity_poly.entity_id
_entity_poly.type
_entity_poly.pdbx_seq_one_letter_code
_entity_poly.pdbx_strand_id
1 'polypeptide(L)'
;MKAVPDYKGTNCMLCHQHPEGSVIGAVRVTYSLDKMNQTIRTNMIKVALVELALFVIGILVIGYILNRIVIRPINRFANTLHEIEQEHNFNLRVSVNSADEIGTMSAAMNSLLDNMHKSLKQVSSTVLKLSGSSGRINDIANLTTQAVLHQQDQTRSVASAIEQMEASTRSVSSSSTQTVEASDLALRESDEGTRVTAQAIHAIETLRHNIDEATIVIQKLDDQAQNVGTVLEVIKNIAEQTNLLALNAAIEAARAGEQGRGFAVVADEVRTLASRTQASTEEINKIIDGLQLDAKNAVQVMQTSLSSAGQGVEQVQNTSNALNTIAAEIRRINDMNHEVAGAVREQSDMASSIERNILAINDSSEDSSEHARHLTQVSTELTSLAQELETMLSRFKL
;
A
#
# COMPACT_ATOMS: atom_id res chain seq x y z
N MET A 1 85.03 -133.04 20.32
CA MET A 1 85.65 -133.36 21.63
C MET A 1 86.89 -134.23 21.38
N LYS A 2 87.92 -134.20 22.26
CA LYS A 2 89.15 -135.02 22.16
C LYS A 2 89.07 -136.21 23.12
N ALA A 3 89.69 -137.35 22.78
CA ALA A 3 89.80 -138.53 23.64
C ALA A 3 90.71 -138.23 24.84
N VAL A 4 90.16 -138.28 26.05
CA VAL A 4 90.89 -138.12 27.31
C VAL A 4 90.47 -139.22 28.30
N PRO A 5 91.37 -139.66 29.20
CA PRO A 5 91.15 -140.86 30.03
C PRO A 5 89.96 -140.77 30.99
N ASP A 6 89.50 -139.56 31.32
CA ASP A 6 88.34 -139.31 32.18
C ASP A 6 87.55 -138.10 31.63
N TYR A 7 86.40 -138.36 31.01
CA TYR A 7 85.47 -137.32 30.59
C TYR A 7 84.13 -137.51 31.31
N LYS A 8 83.86 -136.66 32.30
CA LYS A 8 82.66 -136.70 33.14
C LYS A 8 82.41 -138.08 33.79
N GLY A 9 83.47 -138.72 34.30
CA GLY A 9 83.37 -139.95 35.10
C GLY A 9 83.17 -141.25 34.31
N THR A 10 83.30 -141.20 32.97
CA THR A 10 83.24 -142.40 32.11
C THR A 10 84.56 -142.56 31.37
N ASN A 11 85.22 -143.72 31.49
CA ASN A 11 86.46 -144.01 30.77
C ASN A 11 86.15 -144.42 29.32
N CYS A 12 86.19 -143.44 28.42
CA CYS A 12 85.87 -143.62 27.00
C CYS A 12 86.90 -144.43 26.19
N MET A 13 88.00 -144.90 26.80
CA MET A 13 89.08 -145.63 26.10
C MET A 13 88.86 -147.16 25.99
N LEU A 14 87.86 -147.73 26.68
CA LEU A 14 87.61 -149.18 26.68
C LEU A 14 86.73 -149.69 25.53
N CYS A 15 85.98 -148.81 24.84
CA CYS A 15 85.03 -149.23 23.81
C CYS A 15 85.55 -149.05 22.36
N HIS A 16 86.57 -148.22 22.11
CA HIS A 16 87.19 -148.03 20.78
C HIS A 16 88.67 -147.61 20.91
N GLN A 17 89.62 -148.40 20.39
CA GLN A 17 91.06 -148.05 20.41
C GLN A 17 91.39 -147.01 19.32
N HIS A 18 91.67 -145.76 19.71
CA HIS A 18 92.22 -144.70 18.83
C HIS A 18 93.38 -143.97 19.54
N PRO A 19 94.39 -143.45 18.81
CA PRO A 19 95.55 -142.79 19.41
C PRO A 19 95.18 -141.52 20.19
N GLU A 20 95.86 -141.30 21.31
CA GLU A 20 95.70 -140.14 22.19
C GLU A 20 95.88 -138.82 21.39
N GLY A 21 94.90 -137.91 21.51
CA GLY A 21 94.88 -136.63 20.77
C GLY A 21 94.00 -136.57 19.51
N SER A 22 93.36 -137.66 19.09
CA SER A 22 92.45 -137.71 17.93
C SER A 22 91.07 -137.07 18.19
N VAL A 23 90.52 -136.38 17.17
CA VAL A 23 89.20 -135.73 17.24
C VAL A 23 88.10 -136.76 16.93
N ILE A 24 87.40 -137.21 17.97
CA ILE A 24 86.42 -138.30 17.94
C ILE A 24 84.96 -137.82 17.77
N GLY A 25 84.74 -136.59 17.32
CA GLY A 25 83.41 -136.10 16.92
C GLY A 25 83.19 -134.59 17.06
N ALA A 26 82.27 -134.07 16.24
CA ALA A 26 81.75 -132.70 16.29
C ALA A 26 80.29 -132.70 16.80
N VAL A 27 79.94 -131.76 17.68
CA VAL A 27 78.57 -131.56 18.16
C VAL A 27 77.98 -130.36 17.40
N ARG A 28 76.90 -130.57 16.66
CA ARG A 28 76.10 -129.51 16.04
C ARG A 28 74.91 -129.22 16.94
N VAL A 29 74.89 -128.06 17.58
CA VAL A 29 73.72 -127.58 18.33
C VAL A 29 72.89 -126.71 17.40
N THR A 30 71.67 -127.15 17.07
CA THR A 30 70.68 -126.35 16.34
C THR A 30 69.57 -125.92 17.28
N TYR A 31 69.43 -124.62 17.52
CA TYR A 31 68.30 -124.05 18.26
C TYR A 31 67.16 -123.74 17.28
N SER A 32 65.98 -124.31 17.52
CA SER A 32 64.75 -123.95 16.82
C SER A 32 64.24 -122.61 17.36
N LEU A 33 64.38 -121.55 16.57
CA LEU A 33 63.88 -120.20 16.88
C LEU A 33 62.38 -120.03 16.55
N ASP A 34 61.70 -121.06 16.01
CA ASP A 34 60.32 -120.95 15.52
C ASP A 34 59.31 -120.55 16.60
N LYS A 35 59.43 -121.10 17.81
CA LYS A 35 58.58 -120.69 18.95
C LYS A 35 58.82 -119.23 19.35
N MET A 36 60.07 -118.79 19.35
CA MET A 36 60.43 -117.40 19.72
C MET A 36 59.96 -116.41 18.64
N ASN A 37 60.13 -116.76 17.37
CA ASN A 37 59.61 -115.98 16.24
C ASN A 37 58.08 -115.91 16.22
N GLN A 38 57.37 -116.99 16.58
CA GLN A 38 55.92 -116.96 16.73
C GLN A 38 55.48 -116.00 17.85
N THR A 39 56.13 -116.05 19.03
CA THR A 39 55.81 -115.13 20.13
C THR A 39 56.12 -113.67 19.77
N ILE A 40 57.25 -113.40 19.13
CA ILE A 40 57.61 -112.06 18.64
C ILE A 40 56.58 -111.57 17.62
N ARG A 41 56.20 -112.40 16.64
CA ARG A 41 55.20 -112.05 15.63
C ARG A 41 53.82 -111.78 16.24
N THR A 42 53.36 -112.61 17.19
CA THR A 42 52.08 -112.37 17.89
C THR A 42 52.12 -111.09 18.72
N ASN A 43 53.23 -110.79 19.39
CA ASN A 43 53.39 -109.55 20.14
C ASN A 43 53.49 -108.33 19.23
N MET A 44 54.21 -108.41 18.10
CA MET A 44 54.26 -107.34 17.09
C MET A 44 52.88 -107.06 16.50
N ILE A 45 52.08 -108.08 16.20
CA ILE A 45 50.70 -107.89 15.72
C ILE A 45 49.83 -107.22 16.80
N LYS A 46 49.97 -107.62 18.07
CA LYS A 46 49.22 -106.97 19.17
C LYS A 46 49.60 -105.50 19.33
N VAL A 47 50.90 -105.18 19.29
CA VAL A 47 51.39 -103.79 19.35
C VAL A 47 50.88 -102.98 18.16
N ALA A 48 51.00 -103.51 16.95
CA ALA A 48 50.49 -102.85 15.74
C ALA A 48 48.97 -102.61 15.78
N LEU A 49 48.18 -103.55 16.33
CA LEU A 49 46.74 -103.39 16.52
C LEU A 49 46.40 -102.32 17.56
N VAL A 50 47.16 -102.24 18.65
CA VAL A 50 46.99 -101.18 19.67
C VAL A 50 47.36 -99.81 19.11
N GLU A 51 48.47 -99.71 18.37
CA GLU A 51 48.88 -98.47 17.69
C GLU A 51 47.85 -98.03 16.65
N LEU A 52 47.32 -98.97 15.86
CA LEU A 52 46.24 -98.69 14.90
C LEU A 52 44.96 -98.21 15.61
N ALA A 53 44.57 -98.86 16.70
CA ALA A 53 43.40 -98.45 17.47
C ALA A 53 43.56 -97.05 18.07
N LEU A 54 44.71 -96.75 18.66
CA LEU A 54 45.03 -95.41 19.18
C LEU A 54 45.06 -94.35 18.08
N PHE A 55 45.59 -94.68 16.90
CA PHE A 55 45.60 -93.79 15.75
C PHE A 55 44.19 -93.48 15.24
N VAL A 56 43.34 -94.51 15.10
CA VAL A 56 41.92 -94.35 14.71
C VAL A 56 41.16 -93.53 15.75
N ILE A 57 41.34 -93.81 17.05
CA ILE A 57 40.73 -93.02 18.13
C ILE A 57 41.22 -91.56 18.06
N GLY A 58 42.52 -91.34 17.82
CA GLY A 58 43.10 -90.01 17.66
C GLY A 58 42.45 -89.23 16.52
N ILE A 59 42.26 -89.85 15.36
CA ILE A 59 41.56 -89.23 14.22
C ILE A 59 40.11 -88.89 14.58
N LEU A 60 39.38 -89.81 15.24
CA LEU A 60 37.99 -89.58 15.64
C LEU A 60 37.87 -88.44 16.66
N VAL A 61 38.77 -88.36 17.64
CA VAL A 61 38.81 -87.29 18.65
C VAL A 61 39.15 -85.95 17.99
N ILE A 62 40.18 -85.90 17.13
CA ILE A 62 40.54 -84.67 16.39
C ILE A 62 39.38 -84.24 15.48
N GLY A 63 38.77 -85.17 14.76
CA GLY A 63 37.60 -84.89 13.91
C GLY A 63 36.41 -84.36 14.72
N TYR A 64 36.16 -84.93 15.90
CA TYR A 64 35.12 -84.43 16.81
C TYR A 64 35.42 -83.02 17.33
N ILE A 65 36.66 -82.75 17.73
CA ILE A 65 37.10 -81.43 18.20
C ILE A 65 37.01 -80.39 17.09
N LEU A 66 37.55 -80.68 15.89
CA LEU A 66 37.47 -79.79 14.73
C LEU A 66 36.01 -79.52 14.34
N ASN A 67 35.16 -80.55 14.32
CA ASN A 67 33.74 -80.36 14.01
C ASN A 67 33.04 -79.47 15.05
N ARG A 68 33.35 -79.67 16.34
CA ARG A 68 32.68 -78.94 17.43
C ARG A 68 33.20 -77.51 17.62
N ILE A 69 34.49 -77.27 17.47
CA ILE A 69 35.15 -75.97 17.71
C ILE A 69 35.20 -75.12 16.45
N VAL A 70 35.39 -75.71 15.26
CA VAL A 70 35.60 -74.95 14.02
C VAL A 70 34.39 -75.04 13.09
N ILE A 71 34.01 -76.24 12.64
CA ILE A 71 33.01 -76.43 11.57
C ILE A 71 31.62 -75.96 12.03
N ARG A 72 31.17 -76.37 13.22
CA ARG A 72 29.84 -76.00 13.73
C ARG A 72 29.68 -74.48 13.92
N PRO A 73 30.60 -73.75 14.58
CA PRO A 73 30.50 -72.30 14.69
C PRO A 73 30.53 -71.57 13.34
N ILE A 74 31.38 -72.00 12.39
CA ILE A 74 31.40 -71.44 11.03
C ILE A 74 30.06 -71.65 10.32
N ASN A 75 29.50 -72.86 10.38
CA ASN A 75 28.19 -73.13 9.76
C ASN A 75 27.07 -72.32 10.42
N ARG A 76 27.11 -72.11 11.74
CA ARG A 76 26.14 -71.22 12.42
C ARG A 76 26.27 -69.78 11.96
N PHE A 77 27.50 -69.26 11.91
CA PHE A 77 27.77 -67.92 11.39
C PHE A 77 27.23 -67.77 9.96
N ALA A 78 27.54 -68.72 9.08
CA ALA A 78 27.08 -68.72 7.69
C ALA A 78 25.55 -68.81 7.58
N ASN A 79 24.91 -69.67 8.38
CA ASN A 79 23.46 -69.80 8.38
C ASN A 79 22.77 -68.52 8.85
N THR A 80 23.25 -67.89 9.94
CA THR A 80 22.69 -66.61 10.40
C THR A 80 22.87 -65.51 9.36
N LEU A 81 24.03 -65.46 8.67
CA LEU A 81 24.25 -64.49 7.60
C LEU A 81 23.31 -64.73 6.41
N HIS A 82 23.09 -65.99 6.05
CA HIS A 82 22.14 -66.36 5.00
C HIS A 82 20.69 -66.01 5.38
N GLU A 83 20.32 -66.20 6.64
CA GLU A 83 19.00 -65.80 7.17
C GLU A 83 18.83 -64.27 7.14
N ILE A 84 19.86 -63.51 7.50
CA ILE A 84 19.85 -62.04 7.40
C ILE A 84 19.68 -61.60 5.94
N GLU A 85 20.38 -62.24 4.99
CA GLU A 85 20.31 -61.91 3.57
C GLU A 85 18.93 -62.24 2.97
N GLN A 86 18.40 -63.43 3.24
CA GLN A 86 17.07 -63.82 2.72
C GLN A 86 15.95 -62.99 3.32
N GLU A 87 15.94 -62.82 4.65
CA GLU A 87 14.86 -62.12 5.33
C GLU A 87 15.03 -60.60 5.39
N HIS A 88 16.18 -60.08 4.95
CA HIS A 88 16.58 -58.68 5.12
C HIS A 88 16.44 -58.24 6.60
N ASN A 89 16.71 -59.16 7.53
CA ASN A 89 16.40 -59.00 8.94
C ASN A 89 17.63 -58.57 9.73
N PHE A 90 17.80 -57.26 9.84
CA PHE A 90 18.92 -56.65 10.56
C PHE A 90 18.73 -56.65 12.08
N ASN A 91 17.66 -57.24 12.62
CA ASN A 91 17.53 -57.53 14.05
C ASN A 91 18.29 -58.79 14.49
N LEU A 92 18.60 -59.71 13.56
CA LEU A 92 19.30 -60.95 13.88
C LEU A 92 20.75 -60.66 14.30
N ARG A 93 21.30 -61.50 15.17
CA ARG A 93 22.67 -61.38 15.68
C ARG A 93 23.36 -62.73 15.66
N VAL A 94 24.63 -62.73 15.31
CA VAL A 94 25.46 -63.94 15.33
C VAL A 94 25.88 -64.22 16.77
N SER A 95 25.73 -65.45 17.23
CA SER A 95 26.09 -65.85 18.60
C SER A 95 27.61 -65.78 18.83
N VAL A 96 28.07 -65.01 19.82
CA VAL A 96 29.48 -64.91 20.19
C VAL A 96 29.77 -65.89 21.33
N ASN A 97 30.17 -67.12 20.99
CA ASN A 97 30.36 -68.21 21.95
C ASN A 97 31.83 -68.66 22.09
N SER A 98 32.78 -67.97 21.45
CA SER A 98 34.20 -68.30 21.49
C SER A 98 35.04 -67.03 21.67
N ALA A 99 36.25 -67.19 22.22
CA ALA A 99 37.23 -66.11 22.39
C ALA A 99 38.37 -66.20 21.34
N ASP A 100 38.15 -66.95 20.26
CA ASP A 100 39.04 -67.12 19.11
C ASP A 100 38.67 -66.16 17.96
N GLU A 101 39.29 -66.38 16.79
CA GLU A 101 39.06 -65.61 15.57
C GLU A 101 37.58 -65.65 15.12
N ILE A 102 36.86 -66.74 15.36
CA ILE A 102 35.43 -66.88 15.02
C ILE A 102 34.60 -66.00 15.96
N GLY A 103 34.97 -65.95 17.24
CA GLY A 103 34.42 -65.02 18.22
C GLY A 103 34.58 -63.55 17.80
N THR A 104 35.80 -63.16 17.41
CA THR A 104 36.09 -61.80 16.93
C THR A 104 35.30 -61.45 15.66
N MET A 105 35.24 -62.36 14.68
CA MET A 105 34.45 -62.17 13.45
C MET A 105 32.96 -62.01 13.74
N SER A 106 32.42 -62.79 14.67
CA SER A 106 31.01 -62.71 15.09
C SER A 106 30.70 -61.37 15.78
N ALA A 107 31.60 -60.89 16.63
CA ALA A 107 31.46 -59.58 17.27
C ALA A 107 31.54 -58.42 16.26
N ALA A 108 32.49 -58.47 15.32
CA ALA A 108 32.62 -57.46 14.26
C ALA A 108 31.38 -57.43 13.34
N MET A 109 30.84 -58.60 12.97
CA MET A 109 29.60 -58.70 12.22
C MET A 109 28.42 -58.09 12.98
N ASN A 110 28.27 -58.38 14.28
CA ASN A 110 27.20 -57.76 15.08
C ASN A 110 27.34 -56.24 15.17
N SER A 111 28.56 -55.71 15.25
CA SER A 111 28.79 -54.26 15.22
C SER A 111 28.39 -53.65 13.86
N LEU A 112 28.68 -54.33 12.75
CA LEU A 112 28.23 -53.91 11.42
C LEU A 112 26.69 -53.91 11.33
N LEU A 113 26.03 -54.97 11.81
CA LEU A 113 24.57 -55.08 11.82
C LEU A 113 23.92 -53.99 12.68
N ASP A 114 24.50 -53.66 13.84
CA ASP A 114 24.02 -52.57 14.70
C ASP A 114 24.15 -51.20 14.01
N ASN A 115 25.27 -50.95 13.32
CA ASN A 115 25.46 -49.72 12.56
C ASN A 115 24.50 -49.62 11.35
N MET A 116 24.28 -50.72 10.63
CA MET A 116 23.31 -50.77 9.53
C MET A 116 21.89 -50.52 10.03
N HIS A 117 21.49 -51.19 11.12
CA HIS A 117 20.19 -51.02 11.76
C HIS A 117 19.94 -49.57 12.20
N LYS A 118 20.90 -48.95 12.90
CA LYS A 118 20.83 -47.54 13.29
C LYS A 118 20.73 -46.61 12.08
N SER A 119 21.53 -46.86 11.05
CA SER A 119 21.53 -46.07 9.81
C SER A 119 20.19 -46.16 9.10
N LEU A 120 19.64 -47.36 8.92
CA LEU A 120 18.34 -47.59 8.27
C LEU A 120 17.18 -46.97 9.07
N LYS A 121 17.20 -47.05 10.41
CA LYS A 121 16.23 -46.33 11.25
C LYS A 121 16.32 -44.82 11.11
N GLN A 122 17.53 -44.28 11.03
CA GLN A 122 17.74 -42.84 10.82
C GLN A 122 17.23 -42.41 9.44
N VAL A 123 17.48 -43.18 8.38
CA VAL A 123 16.95 -42.90 7.04
C VAL A 123 15.41 -42.94 7.06
N SER A 124 14.79 -43.96 7.66
CA SER A 124 13.33 -44.06 7.82
C SER A 124 12.74 -42.83 8.53
N SER A 125 13.34 -42.40 9.64
CA SER A 125 12.91 -41.18 10.34
C SER A 125 13.04 -39.92 9.48
N THR A 126 14.12 -39.80 8.70
CA THR A 126 14.33 -38.67 7.78
C THR A 126 13.30 -38.66 6.64
N VAL A 127 12.95 -39.83 6.09
CA VAL A 127 11.91 -39.96 5.05
C VAL A 127 10.54 -39.49 5.56
N LEU A 128 10.16 -39.87 6.78
CA LEU A 128 8.91 -39.39 7.41
C LEU A 128 8.92 -37.87 7.60
N LYS A 129 10.05 -37.30 8.04
CA LYS A 129 10.21 -35.84 8.16
C LYS A 129 10.16 -35.14 6.80
N LEU A 130 10.72 -35.75 5.75
CA LEU A 130 10.68 -35.23 4.39
C LEU A 130 9.24 -35.19 3.89
N SER A 131 8.50 -36.30 3.97
CA SER A 131 7.09 -36.38 3.59
C SER A 131 6.23 -35.33 4.32
N GLY A 132 6.37 -35.22 5.64
CA GLY A 132 5.66 -34.20 6.42
C GLY A 132 6.07 -32.75 6.07
N SER A 133 7.30 -32.53 5.61
CA SER A 133 7.76 -31.21 5.16
C SER A 133 7.22 -30.86 3.78
N SER A 134 7.17 -31.83 2.86
CA SER A 134 6.52 -31.69 1.56
C SER A 134 5.04 -31.33 1.73
N GLY A 135 4.30 -32.06 2.57
CA GLY A 135 2.89 -31.73 2.88
C GLY A 135 2.70 -30.27 3.30
N ARG A 136 3.55 -29.75 4.20
CA ARG A 136 3.51 -28.33 4.59
C ARG A 136 3.83 -27.37 3.44
N ILE A 137 4.76 -27.71 2.55
CA ILE A 137 5.06 -26.89 1.37
C ILE A 137 3.84 -26.80 0.45
N ASN A 138 3.15 -27.92 0.23
CA ASN A 138 1.91 -27.96 -0.56
C ASN A 138 0.80 -27.08 0.05
N ASP A 139 0.62 -27.15 1.37
CA ASP A 139 -0.37 -26.33 2.07
C ASP A 139 -0.04 -24.84 1.95
N ILE A 140 1.23 -24.46 2.11
CA ILE A 140 1.69 -23.08 1.92
C ILE A 140 1.45 -22.62 0.48
N ALA A 141 1.79 -23.44 -0.51
CA ALA A 141 1.57 -23.11 -1.92
C ALA A 141 0.08 -22.87 -2.25
N ASN A 142 -0.83 -23.67 -1.67
CA ASN A 142 -2.27 -23.47 -1.80
C ASN A 142 -2.73 -22.16 -1.14
N LEU A 143 -2.23 -21.85 0.06
CA LEU A 143 -2.52 -20.57 0.74
C LEU A 143 -2.00 -19.38 -0.07
N THR A 144 -0.80 -19.47 -0.64
CA THR A 144 -0.23 -18.44 -1.53
C THR A 144 -1.11 -18.24 -2.75
N THR A 145 -1.59 -19.32 -3.38
CA THR A 145 -2.49 -19.23 -4.55
C THR A 145 -3.79 -18.49 -4.20
N GLN A 146 -4.39 -18.79 -3.04
CA GLN A 146 -5.60 -18.08 -2.58
C GLN A 146 -5.33 -16.60 -2.27
N ALA A 147 -4.19 -16.30 -1.63
CA ALA A 147 -3.78 -14.93 -1.33
C ALA A 147 -3.59 -14.10 -2.61
N VAL A 148 -2.97 -14.70 -3.65
CA VAL A 148 -2.81 -14.08 -4.97
C VAL A 148 -4.15 -13.74 -5.61
N LEU A 149 -5.13 -14.66 -5.58
CA LEU A 149 -6.47 -14.38 -6.12
C LEU A 149 -7.14 -13.21 -5.41
N HIS A 150 -7.07 -13.17 -4.08
CA HIS A 150 -7.61 -12.06 -3.30
C HIS A 150 -6.90 -10.74 -3.62
N GLN A 151 -5.57 -10.76 -3.76
CA GLN A 151 -4.77 -9.60 -4.13
C GLN A 151 -5.13 -9.07 -5.53
N GLN A 152 -5.39 -9.96 -6.50
CA GLN A 152 -5.85 -9.56 -7.84
C GLN A 152 -7.20 -8.87 -7.80
N ASP A 153 -8.16 -9.37 -7.01
CA ASP A 153 -9.47 -8.73 -6.85
C ASP A 153 -9.35 -7.35 -6.20
N GLN A 154 -8.55 -7.22 -5.14
CA GLN A 154 -8.26 -5.93 -4.51
C GLN A 154 -7.61 -4.95 -5.50
N THR A 155 -6.65 -5.42 -6.28
CA THR A 155 -5.95 -4.62 -7.29
C THR A 155 -6.93 -4.12 -8.37
N ARG A 156 -7.88 -4.96 -8.81
CA ARG A 156 -8.95 -4.56 -9.74
C ARG A 156 -9.86 -3.49 -9.14
N SER A 157 -10.21 -3.60 -7.86
CA SER A 157 -11.01 -2.57 -7.17
C SER A 157 -10.26 -1.24 -7.07
N VAL A 158 -8.95 -1.26 -6.78
CA VAL A 158 -8.13 -0.05 -6.75
C VAL A 158 -8.04 0.56 -8.15
N ALA A 159 -7.86 -0.24 -9.20
CA ALA A 159 -7.83 0.26 -10.58
C ALA A 159 -9.12 1.00 -10.95
N SER A 160 -10.28 0.43 -10.63
CA SER A 160 -11.58 1.08 -10.86
C SER A 160 -11.73 2.38 -10.05
N ALA A 161 -11.25 2.43 -8.81
CA ALA A 161 -11.25 3.65 -8.02
C ALA A 161 -10.36 4.75 -8.64
N ILE A 162 -9.24 4.37 -9.24
CA ILE A 162 -8.36 5.31 -9.95
C ILE A 162 -9.01 5.84 -11.23
N GLU A 163 -9.69 5.01 -12.02
CA GLU A 163 -10.45 5.48 -13.19
C GLU A 163 -11.54 6.50 -12.79
N GLN A 164 -12.25 6.23 -11.69
CA GLN A 164 -13.26 7.15 -11.16
C GLN A 164 -12.62 8.45 -10.62
N MET A 165 -11.45 8.35 -9.99
CA MET A 165 -10.68 9.50 -9.54
C MET A 165 -10.26 10.37 -10.72
N GLU A 166 -9.73 9.78 -11.80
CA GLU A 166 -9.38 10.53 -13.02
C GLU A 166 -10.58 11.25 -13.64
N ALA A 167 -11.73 10.57 -13.72
CA ALA A 167 -12.96 11.18 -14.22
C ALA A 167 -13.37 12.38 -13.36
N SER A 168 -13.24 12.26 -12.04
CA SER A 168 -13.51 13.35 -11.10
C SER A 168 -12.52 14.50 -11.25
N THR A 169 -11.23 14.21 -11.38
CA THR A 169 -10.18 15.21 -11.61
C THR A 169 -10.40 15.97 -12.93
N ARG A 170 -10.79 15.28 -14.02
CA ARG A 170 -11.17 15.92 -15.29
C ARG A 170 -12.39 16.84 -15.13
N SER A 171 -13.39 16.40 -14.37
CA SER A 171 -14.58 17.22 -14.06
C SER A 171 -14.21 18.49 -13.29
N VAL A 172 -13.41 18.36 -12.22
CA VAL A 172 -12.92 19.50 -11.43
C VAL A 172 -12.09 20.45 -12.29
N SER A 173 -11.23 19.94 -13.17
CA SER A 173 -10.48 20.77 -14.13
C SER A 173 -11.42 21.58 -15.03
N SER A 174 -12.47 20.96 -15.57
CA SER A 174 -13.46 21.63 -16.41
C SER A 174 -14.21 22.71 -15.64
N SER A 175 -14.67 22.40 -14.42
CA SER A 175 -15.37 23.35 -13.55
C SER A 175 -14.46 24.52 -13.14
N SER A 176 -13.18 24.27 -12.91
CA SER A 176 -12.18 25.31 -12.66
C SER A 176 -12.08 26.26 -13.84
N THR A 177 -11.92 25.76 -15.07
CA THR A 177 -11.88 26.60 -16.28
C THR A 177 -13.15 27.46 -16.43
N GLN A 178 -14.33 26.86 -16.27
CA GLN A 178 -15.61 27.60 -16.32
C GLN A 178 -15.70 28.68 -15.24
N THR A 179 -15.15 28.41 -14.05
CA THR A 179 -15.12 29.39 -12.95
C THR A 179 -14.19 30.56 -13.26
N VAL A 180 -13.06 30.33 -13.94
CA VAL A 180 -12.19 31.42 -14.43
C VAL A 180 -12.94 32.30 -15.43
N GLU A 181 -13.60 31.69 -16.42
CA GLU A 181 -14.36 32.43 -17.44
C GLU A 181 -15.49 33.27 -16.82
N ALA A 182 -16.24 32.70 -15.89
CA ALA A 182 -17.31 33.41 -15.18
C ALA A 182 -16.76 34.55 -14.30
N SER A 183 -15.60 34.33 -13.67
CA SER A 183 -14.92 35.35 -12.86
C SER A 183 -14.39 36.49 -13.72
N ASP A 184 -13.81 36.22 -14.89
CA ASP A 184 -13.36 37.26 -15.83
C ASP A 184 -14.53 38.11 -16.34
N LEU A 185 -15.67 37.47 -16.67
CA LEU A 185 -16.89 38.20 -17.03
C LEU A 185 -17.37 39.10 -15.88
N ALA A 186 -17.46 38.56 -14.65
CA ALA A 186 -17.91 39.32 -13.49
C ALA A 186 -16.96 40.50 -13.16
N LEU A 187 -15.65 40.35 -13.41
CA LEU A 187 -14.67 41.42 -13.26
C LEU A 187 -14.93 42.54 -14.26
N ARG A 188 -15.16 42.20 -15.54
CA ARG A 188 -15.50 43.19 -16.59
C ARG A 188 -16.79 43.94 -16.28
N GLU A 189 -17.83 43.24 -15.83
CA GLU A 189 -19.10 43.87 -15.44
C GLU A 189 -18.93 44.80 -14.22
N SER A 190 -18.06 44.44 -13.27
CA SER A 190 -17.75 45.29 -12.10
C SER A 190 -16.96 46.55 -12.49
N ASP A 191 -16.01 46.43 -13.41
CA ASP A 191 -15.26 47.57 -13.96
C ASP A 191 -16.17 48.50 -14.77
N GLU A 192 -17.07 47.94 -15.59
CA GLU A 192 -18.06 48.71 -16.33
C GLU A 192 -19.05 49.42 -15.38
N GLY A 193 -19.52 48.75 -14.34
CA GLY A 193 -20.34 49.36 -13.29
C GLY A 193 -19.61 50.52 -12.59
N THR A 194 -18.30 50.38 -12.34
CA THR A 194 -17.47 51.45 -11.77
C THR A 194 -17.38 52.64 -12.73
N ARG A 195 -17.27 52.39 -14.05
CA ARG A 195 -17.27 53.44 -15.07
C ARG A 195 -18.63 54.17 -15.13
N VAL A 196 -19.74 53.43 -15.11
CA VAL A 196 -21.10 54.00 -15.14
C VAL A 196 -21.38 54.84 -13.89
N THR A 197 -20.97 54.38 -12.70
CA THR A 197 -21.13 55.15 -11.47
C THR A 197 -20.31 56.45 -11.49
N ALA A 198 -19.07 56.43 -12.01
CA ALA A 198 -18.28 57.65 -12.21
C ALA A 198 -18.96 58.65 -13.14
N GLN A 199 -19.57 58.17 -14.24
CA GLN A 199 -20.35 59.02 -15.15
C GLN A 199 -21.59 59.62 -14.47
N ALA A 200 -22.28 58.84 -13.62
CA ALA A 200 -23.43 59.31 -12.86
C ALA A 200 -23.05 60.39 -11.84
N ILE A 201 -21.92 60.25 -11.14
CA ILE A 201 -21.40 61.30 -10.25
C ILE A 201 -21.19 62.59 -11.03
N HIS A 202 -20.53 62.54 -12.18
CA HIS A 202 -20.27 63.73 -13.00
C HIS A 202 -21.56 64.40 -13.50
N ALA A 203 -22.57 63.60 -13.88
CA ALA A 203 -23.88 64.12 -14.28
C ALA A 203 -24.61 64.81 -13.11
N ILE A 204 -24.52 64.26 -11.90
CA ILE A 204 -25.11 64.86 -10.69
C ILE A 204 -24.38 66.14 -10.31
N GLU A 205 -23.05 66.20 -10.42
CA GLU A 205 -22.27 67.43 -10.20
C GLU A 205 -22.66 68.53 -11.19
N THR A 206 -22.83 68.18 -12.46
CA THR A 206 -23.33 69.10 -13.49
C THR A 206 -24.74 69.59 -13.15
N LEU A 207 -25.63 68.71 -12.70
CA LEU A 207 -26.96 69.08 -12.24
C LEU A 207 -26.92 70.06 -11.06
N ARG A 208 -26.02 69.83 -10.09
CA ARG A 208 -25.83 70.76 -8.96
C ARG A 208 -25.41 72.14 -9.43
N HIS A 209 -24.48 72.22 -10.38
CA HIS A 209 -24.05 73.49 -10.96
C HIS A 209 -25.22 74.23 -11.64
N ASN A 210 -26.02 73.54 -12.44
CA ASN A 210 -27.18 74.13 -13.11
C ASN A 210 -28.24 74.63 -12.11
N ILE A 211 -28.44 73.92 -10.99
CA ILE A 211 -29.37 74.34 -9.93
C ILE A 211 -28.84 75.58 -9.21
N ASP A 212 -27.54 75.67 -8.93
CA ASP A 212 -26.91 76.86 -8.35
C ASP A 212 -27.08 78.08 -9.28
N GLU A 213 -26.84 77.92 -10.58
CA GLU A 213 -27.05 78.99 -11.56
C GLU A 213 -28.52 79.44 -11.61
N ALA A 214 -29.47 78.49 -11.63
CA ALA A 214 -30.89 78.80 -11.60
C ALA A 214 -31.30 79.53 -10.31
N THR A 215 -30.70 79.17 -9.18
CA THR A 215 -30.92 79.82 -7.88
C THR A 215 -30.51 81.29 -7.94
N ILE A 216 -29.35 81.59 -8.53
CA ILE A 216 -28.87 82.98 -8.73
C ILE A 216 -29.84 83.78 -9.60
N VAL A 217 -30.34 83.19 -10.69
CA VAL A 217 -31.29 83.86 -11.60
C VAL A 217 -32.61 84.18 -10.91
N ILE A 218 -33.16 83.25 -10.14
CA ILE A 218 -34.42 83.49 -9.40
C ILE A 218 -34.21 84.47 -8.25
N GLN A 219 -33.08 84.43 -7.55
CA GLN A 219 -32.78 85.42 -6.52
C GLN A 219 -32.75 86.84 -7.12
N LYS A 220 -32.16 86.99 -8.30
CA LYS A 220 -32.18 88.26 -9.04
C LYS A 220 -33.59 88.68 -9.47
N LEU A 221 -34.45 87.72 -9.81
CA LEU A 221 -35.86 87.99 -10.13
C LEU A 221 -36.63 88.49 -8.88
N ASP A 222 -36.40 87.90 -7.72
CA ASP A 222 -36.97 88.34 -6.43
C ASP A 222 -36.55 89.79 -6.11
N ASP A 223 -35.25 90.10 -6.26
CA ASP A 223 -34.72 91.46 -6.09
C ASP A 223 -35.35 92.46 -7.07
N GLN A 224 -35.52 92.07 -8.34
CA GLN A 224 -36.18 92.91 -9.35
C GLN A 224 -37.66 93.13 -9.03
N ALA A 225 -38.37 92.10 -8.56
CA ALA A 225 -39.76 92.21 -8.15
C ALA A 225 -39.91 93.17 -6.95
N GLN A 226 -39.01 93.09 -5.97
CA GLN A 226 -38.95 94.02 -4.83
C GLN A 226 -38.74 95.48 -5.27
N ASN A 227 -37.87 95.70 -6.26
CA ASN A 227 -37.66 97.03 -6.84
C ASN A 227 -38.89 97.54 -7.59
N VAL A 228 -39.62 96.67 -8.30
CA VAL A 228 -40.88 97.07 -8.96
C VAL A 228 -41.95 97.40 -7.92
N GLY A 229 -42.07 96.61 -6.84
CA GLY A 229 -43.01 96.90 -5.74
C GLY A 229 -42.81 98.28 -5.12
N THR A 230 -41.55 98.67 -4.87
CA THR A 230 -41.21 100.01 -4.36
C THR A 230 -41.56 101.13 -5.35
N VAL A 231 -41.35 100.92 -6.66
CA VAL A 231 -41.77 101.88 -7.69
C VAL A 231 -43.30 102.01 -7.75
N LEU A 232 -44.04 100.90 -7.65
CA LEU A 232 -45.50 100.91 -7.62
C LEU A 232 -46.04 101.64 -6.40
N GLU A 233 -45.40 101.52 -5.25
CA GLU A 233 -45.77 102.27 -4.05
C GLU A 233 -45.66 103.79 -4.28
N VAL A 234 -44.58 104.24 -4.95
CA VAL A 234 -44.42 105.65 -5.35
C VAL A 234 -45.52 106.08 -6.33
N ILE A 235 -45.86 105.26 -7.33
CA ILE A 235 -46.92 105.57 -8.30
C ILE A 235 -48.28 105.65 -7.61
N LYS A 236 -48.59 104.72 -6.69
CA LYS A 236 -49.82 104.74 -5.90
C LYS A 236 -49.93 106.05 -5.11
N ASN A 237 -48.85 106.47 -4.46
CA ASN A 237 -48.78 107.72 -3.72
C ASN A 237 -48.98 108.95 -4.64
N ILE A 238 -48.38 108.95 -5.83
CA ILE A 238 -48.59 110.02 -6.84
C ILE A 238 -50.04 110.05 -7.32
N ALA A 239 -50.65 108.90 -7.57
CA ALA A 239 -52.04 108.79 -8.00
C ALA A 239 -53.00 109.30 -6.92
N GLU A 240 -52.77 108.96 -5.64
CA GLU A 240 -53.53 109.50 -4.50
C GLU A 240 -53.38 111.02 -4.37
N GLN A 241 -52.15 111.54 -4.47
CA GLN A 241 -51.91 112.99 -4.48
C GLN A 241 -52.60 113.69 -5.66
N THR A 242 -52.56 113.09 -6.84
CA THR A 242 -53.20 113.62 -8.06
C THR A 242 -54.72 113.61 -7.92
N ASN A 243 -55.30 112.55 -7.32
CA ASN A 243 -56.72 112.46 -7.03
C ASN A 243 -57.16 113.55 -6.03
N LEU A 244 -56.37 113.82 -5.00
CA LEU A 244 -56.61 114.90 -4.03
C LEU A 244 -56.49 116.29 -4.67
N LEU A 245 -55.49 116.51 -5.52
CA LEU A 245 -55.32 117.76 -6.29
C LEU A 245 -56.49 118.00 -7.25
N ALA A 246 -56.93 116.96 -7.95
CA ALA A 246 -58.06 117.00 -8.87
C ALA A 246 -59.38 117.28 -8.14
N LEU A 247 -59.57 116.68 -6.96
CA LEU A 247 -60.72 116.97 -6.10
C LEU A 247 -60.74 118.44 -5.66
N ASN A 248 -59.61 118.98 -5.21
CA ASN A 248 -59.50 120.40 -4.85
C ASN A 248 -59.78 121.32 -6.05
N ALA A 249 -59.30 120.96 -7.25
CA ALA A 249 -59.57 121.71 -8.47
C ALA A 249 -61.05 121.64 -8.89
N ALA A 250 -61.71 120.49 -8.74
CA ALA A 250 -63.13 120.33 -9.02
C ALA A 250 -64.00 121.16 -8.05
N ILE A 251 -63.63 121.21 -6.76
CA ILE A 251 -64.27 122.06 -5.75
C ILE A 251 -64.15 123.54 -6.14
N GLU A 252 -62.95 124.00 -6.52
CA GLU A 252 -62.73 125.40 -6.88
C GLU A 252 -63.39 125.78 -8.22
N ALA A 253 -63.45 124.84 -9.18
CA ALA A 253 -64.17 125.02 -10.44
C ALA A 253 -65.70 125.13 -10.24
N ALA A 254 -66.27 124.34 -9.31
CA ALA A 254 -67.68 124.47 -8.91
C ALA A 254 -67.95 125.83 -8.23
N ARG A 255 -66.97 126.35 -7.49
CA ARG A 255 -67.03 127.65 -6.81
C ARG A 255 -67.04 128.84 -7.78
N ALA A 256 -66.40 128.70 -8.95
CA ALA A 256 -66.35 129.72 -10.01
C ALA A 256 -67.62 129.79 -10.90
N GLY A 257 -68.61 128.91 -10.68
CA GLY A 257 -69.89 128.93 -11.41
C GLY A 257 -69.75 128.63 -12.91
N GLU A 258 -70.49 129.36 -13.76
CA GLU A 258 -70.50 129.14 -15.23
C GLU A 258 -69.12 129.35 -15.89
N GLN A 259 -68.25 130.19 -15.32
CA GLN A 259 -66.87 130.41 -15.83
C GLN A 259 -65.94 129.22 -15.55
N GLY A 260 -66.27 128.37 -14.57
CA GLY A 260 -65.49 127.21 -14.15
C GLY A 260 -65.85 125.89 -14.82
N ARG A 261 -66.93 125.84 -15.65
CA ARG A 261 -67.44 124.59 -16.23
C ARG A 261 -66.40 123.81 -17.03
N GLY A 262 -65.58 124.49 -17.85
CA GLY A 262 -64.51 123.84 -18.61
C GLY A 262 -63.44 123.22 -17.70
N PHE A 263 -63.08 123.91 -16.61
CA PHE A 263 -62.13 123.41 -15.62
C PHE A 263 -62.69 122.27 -14.77
N ALA A 264 -63.99 122.29 -14.45
CA ALA A 264 -64.65 121.23 -13.69
C ALA A 264 -64.63 119.90 -14.44
N VAL A 265 -64.89 119.92 -15.76
CA VAL A 265 -64.81 118.72 -16.62
C VAL A 265 -63.39 118.16 -16.65
N VAL A 266 -62.38 119.02 -16.80
CA VAL A 266 -60.98 118.59 -16.78
C VAL A 266 -60.59 118.02 -15.41
N ALA A 267 -61.03 118.64 -14.32
CA ALA A 267 -60.73 118.17 -12.96
C ALA A 267 -61.37 116.80 -12.67
N ASP A 268 -62.61 116.56 -13.10
CA ASP A 268 -63.24 115.23 -12.96
C ASP A 268 -62.61 114.17 -13.86
N GLU A 269 -62.14 114.53 -15.05
CA GLU A 269 -61.38 113.63 -15.93
C GLU A 269 -60.03 113.25 -15.30
N VAL A 270 -59.30 114.22 -14.72
CA VAL A 270 -58.04 113.96 -13.99
C VAL A 270 -58.29 113.10 -12.76
N ARG A 271 -59.38 113.34 -12.01
CA ARG A 271 -59.77 112.54 -10.85
C ARG A 271 -60.07 111.09 -11.24
N THR A 272 -60.82 110.90 -12.33
CA THR A 272 -61.12 109.57 -12.88
C THR A 272 -59.85 108.86 -13.34
N LEU A 273 -58.92 109.57 -13.99
CA LEU A 273 -57.64 109.02 -14.42
C LEU A 273 -56.74 108.64 -13.24
N ALA A 274 -56.71 109.45 -12.19
CA ALA A 274 -55.97 109.17 -10.96
C ALA A 274 -56.53 107.94 -10.23
N SER A 275 -57.86 107.81 -10.11
CA SER A 275 -58.50 106.64 -9.53
C SER A 275 -58.26 105.36 -10.36
N ARG A 276 -58.33 105.45 -11.69
CA ARG A 276 -57.95 104.33 -12.58
C ARG A 276 -56.48 103.94 -12.42
N THR A 277 -55.59 104.93 -12.29
CA THR A 277 -54.16 104.68 -12.05
C THR A 277 -53.95 103.95 -10.73
N GLN A 278 -54.58 104.40 -9.63
CA GLN A 278 -54.50 103.75 -8.33
C GLN A 278 -55.00 102.29 -8.37
N ALA A 279 -56.14 102.05 -9.01
CA ALA A 279 -56.70 100.70 -9.17
C ALA A 279 -55.77 99.78 -9.97
N SER A 280 -55.20 100.26 -11.09
CA SER A 280 -54.21 99.49 -11.86
C SER A 280 -52.93 99.25 -11.07
N THR A 281 -52.49 100.22 -10.26
CA THR A 281 -51.28 100.07 -9.43
C THR A 281 -51.49 99.01 -8.34
N GLU A 282 -52.68 98.91 -7.76
CA GLU A 282 -53.05 97.83 -6.82
C GLU A 282 -53.13 96.45 -7.49
N GLU A 283 -53.65 96.38 -8.71
CA GLU A 283 -53.67 95.13 -9.47
C GLU A 283 -52.26 94.65 -9.81
N ILE A 284 -51.38 95.55 -10.26
CA ILE A 284 -49.97 95.21 -10.52
C ILE A 284 -49.26 94.83 -9.22
N ASN A 285 -49.51 95.51 -8.09
CA ASN A 285 -48.91 95.13 -6.80
C ASN A 285 -49.26 93.68 -6.41
N LYS A 286 -50.53 93.25 -6.58
CA LYS A 286 -50.91 91.86 -6.33
C LYS A 286 -50.15 90.86 -7.21
N ILE A 287 -49.89 91.22 -8.47
CA ILE A 287 -49.09 90.39 -9.39
C ILE A 287 -47.65 90.31 -8.89
N ILE A 288 -47.06 91.43 -8.44
CA ILE A 288 -45.70 91.47 -7.90
C ILE A 288 -45.57 90.67 -6.60
N ASP A 289 -46.53 90.80 -5.67
CA ASP A 289 -46.56 90.01 -4.43
C ASP A 289 -46.62 88.50 -4.74
N GLY A 290 -47.43 88.10 -5.72
CA GLY A 290 -47.48 86.73 -6.20
C GLY A 290 -46.14 86.27 -6.79
N LEU A 291 -45.50 87.12 -7.61
CA LEU A 291 -44.22 86.82 -8.23
C LEU A 291 -43.09 86.67 -7.21
N GLN A 292 -43.08 87.47 -6.15
CA GLN A 292 -42.14 87.33 -5.02
C GLN A 292 -42.36 86.03 -4.24
N LEU A 293 -43.62 85.68 -3.96
CA LEU A 293 -43.96 84.43 -3.28
C LEU A 293 -43.49 83.22 -4.12
N ASP A 294 -43.76 83.24 -5.42
CA ASP A 294 -43.35 82.19 -6.35
C ASP A 294 -41.82 82.10 -6.47
N ALA A 295 -41.12 83.24 -6.49
CA ALA A 295 -39.65 83.27 -6.49
C ALA A 295 -39.06 82.62 -5.22
N LYS A 296 -39.58 82.98 -4.03
CA LYS A 296 -39.15 82.36 -2.76
C LYS A 296 -39.43 80.86 -2.72
N ASN A 297 -40.61 80.44 -3.17
CA ASN A 297 -40.94 79.02 -3.27
C ASN A 297 -39.99 78.29 -4.21
N ALA A 298 -39.65 78.89 -5.36
CA ALA A 298 -38.70 78.32 -6.31
C ALA A 298 -37.30 78.16 -5.70
N VAL A 299 -36.77 79.16 -4.99
CA VAL A 299 -35.48 79.05 -4.27
C VAL A 299 -35.51 77.91 -3.26
N GLN A 300 -36.59 77.77 -2.48
CA GLN A 300 -36.69 76.70 -1.49
C GLN A 300 -36.73 75.30 -2.12
N VAL A 301 -37.42 75.14 -3.24
CA VAL A 301 -37.40 73.89 -4.02
C VAL A 301 -35.99 73.60 -4.55
N MET A 302 -35.30 74.61 -5.09
CA MET A 302 -33.92 74.45 -5.58
C MET A 302 -32.94 74.05 -4.46
N GLN A 303 -33.05 74.66 -3.28
CA GLN A 303 -32.24 74.29 -2.11
C GLN A 303 -32.44 72.81 -1.73
N THR A 304 -33.70 72.36 -1.77
CA THR A 304 -34.07 70.97 -1.50
C THR A 304 -33.50 70.04 -2.57
N SER A 305 -33.60 70.42 -3.85
CA SER A 305 -33.00 69.68 -4.97
C SER A 305 -31.48 69.58 -4.87
N LEU A 306 -30.79 70.63 -4.41
CA LEU A 306 -29.34 70.61 -4.19
C LEU A 306 -28.94 69.62 -3.08
N SER A 307 -29.71 69.58 -1.99
CA SER A 307 -29.53 68.61 -0.90
C SER A 307 -29.74 67.17 -1.39
N SER A 308 -30.83 66.92 -2.12
CA SER A 308 -31.12 65.60 -2.70
C SER A 308 -30.04 65.15 -3.70
N ALA A 309 -29.51 66.06 -4.51
CA ALA A 309 -28.40 65.77 -5.41
C ALA A 309 -27.12 65.40 -4.62
N GLY A 310 -26.85 66.08 -3.50
CA GLY A 310 -25.75 65.73 -2.59
C GLY A 310 -25.86 64.30 -2.03
N GLN A 311 -27.05 63.93 -1.55
CA GLN A 311 -27.32 62.55 -1.10
C GLN A 311 -27.19 61.54 -2.26
N GLY A 312 -27.60 61.92 -3.47
CA GLY A 312 -27.42 61.11 -4.67
C GLY A 312 -25.96 60.79 -4.95
N VAL A 313 -25.05 61.77 -4.83
CA VAL A 313 -23.60 61.53 -4.98
C VAL A 313 -23.09 60.54 -3.94
N GLU A 314 -23.45 60.72 -2.67
CA GLU A 314 -23.03 59.81 -1.58
C GLU A 314 -23.46 58.36 -1.85
N GLN A 315 -24.71 58.17 -2.28
CA GLN A 315 -25.24 56.84 -2.59
C GLN A 315 -24.51 56.19 -3.76
N VAL A 316 -24.25 56.94 -4.84
CA VAL A 316 -23.51 56.43 -6.01
C VAL A 316 -22.05 56.10 -5.64
N GLN A 317 -21.42 56.91 -4.78
CA GLN A 317 -20.08 56.64 -4.28
C GLN A 317 -20.03 55.34 -3.46
N ASN A 318 -21.02 55.09 -2.61
CA ASN A 318 -21.14 53.84 -1.88
C ASN A 318 -21.30 52.63 -2.83
N THR A 319 -22.08 52.77 -3.90
CA THR A 319 -22.18 51.74 -4.95
C THR A 319 -20.83 51.49 -5.64
N SER A 320 -20.09 52.55 -5.99
CA SER A 320 -18.76 52.43 -6.60
C SER A 320 -17.78 51.69 -5.68
N ASN A 321 -17.78 51.98 -4.38
CA ASN A 321 -16.94 51.29 -3.39
C ASN A 321 -17.31 49.78 -3.28
N ALA A 322 -18.61 49.46 -3.32
CA ALA A 322 -19.06 48.07 -3.31
C ALA A 322 -18.60 47.31 -4.56
N LEU A 323 -18.68 47.92 -5.74
CA LEU A 323 -18.19 47.33 -7.00
C LEU A 323 -16.68 47.08 -6.98
N ASN A 324 -15.89 48.03 -6.45
CA ASN A 324 -14.45 47.84 -6.27
C ASN A 324 -14.12 46.67 -5.32
N THR A 325 -14.91 46.51 -4.25
CA THR A 325 -14.77 45.38 -3.32
C THR A 325 -15.10 44.06 -4.01
N ILE A 326 -16.19 44.01 -4.78
CA ILE A 326 -16.56 42.83 -5.58
C ILE A 326 -15.43 42.46 -6.56
N ALA A 327 -14.86 43.44 -7.27
CA ALA A 327 -13.75 43.21 -8.19
C ALA A 327 -12.47 42.67 -7.49
N ALA A 328 -12.23 43.06 -6.24
CA ALA A 328 -11.13 42.50 -5.43
C ALA A 328 -11.39 41.04 -5.04
N GLU A 329 -12.60 40.71 -4.60
CA GLU A 329 -12.96 39.33 -4.25
C GLU A 329 -12.96 38.40 -5.48
N ILE A 330 -13.40 38.88 -6.64
CA ILE A 330 -13.33 38.12 -7.90
C ILE A 330 -11.87 37.80 -8.28
N ARG A 331 -10.95 38.75 -8.10
CA ARG A 331 -9.51 38.48 -8.31
C ARG A 331 -8.99 37.39 -7.37
N ARG A 332 -9.40 37.43 -6.10
CA ARG A 332 -9.06 36.38 -5.14
C ARG A 332 -9.62 35.01 -5.52
N ILE A 333 -10.82 34.96 -6.09
CA ILE A 333 -11.41 33.72 -6.63
C ILE A 333 -10.54 33.17 -7.76
N ASN A 334 -10.07 34.01 -8.68
CA ASN A 334 -9.17 33.58 -9.76
C ASN A 334 -7.85 33.01 -9.21
N ASP A 335 -7.24 33.65 -8.21
CA ASP A 335 -6.02 33.15 -7.57
C ASP A 335 -6.25 31.77 -6.94
N MET A 336 -7.34 31.58 -6.20
CA MET A 336 -7.71 30.28 -5.64
C MET A 336 -7.91 29.22 -6.73
N ASN A 337 -8.46 29.62 -7.87
CA ASN A 337 -8.71 28.71 -8.97
C ASN A 337 -7.40 28.27 -9.65
N HIS A 338 -6.37 29.12 -9.68
CA HIS A 338 -5.02 28.72 -10.09
C HIS A 338 -4.39 27.68 -9.15
N GLU A 339 -4.62 27.79 -7.84
CA GLU A 339 -4.19 26.77 -6.87
C GLU A 339 -4.92 25.44 -7.11
N VAL A 340 -6.23 25.48 -7.34
CA VAL A 340 -7.03 24.29 -7.70
C VAL A 340 -6.48 23.62 -8.97
N ALA A 341 -6.16 24.39 -10.01
CA ALA A 341 -5.56 23.86 -11.24
C ALA A 341 -4.17 23.23 -10.99
N GLY A 342 -3.41 23.74 -10.02
CA GLY A 342 -2.17 23.13 -9.55
C GLY A 342 -2.42 21.77 -8.89
N ALA A 343 -3.36 21.70 -7.94
CA ALA A 343 -3.72 20.48 -7.23
C ALA A 343 -4.29 19.40 -8.16
N VAL A 344 -5.07 19.79 -9.17
CA VAL A 344 -5.60 18.89 -10.22
C VAL A 344 -4.46 18.23 -10.99
N ARG A 345 -3.41 18.98 -11.37
CA ARG A 345 -2.22 18.43 -12.03
C ARG A 345 -1.50 17.41 -11.15
N GLU A 346 -1.29 17.74 -9.89
CA GLU A 346 -0.64 16.83 -8.94
C GLU A 346 -1.46 15.54 -8.73
N GLN A 347 -2.79 15.63 -8.67
CA GLN A 347 -3.67 14.46 -8.63
C GLN A 347 -3.55 13.58 -9.89
N SER A 348 -3.46 14.18 -11.08
CA SER A 348 -3.24 13.41 -12.32
C SER A 348 -1.91 12.67 -12.32
N ASP A 349 -0.83 13.31 -11.86
CA ASP A 349 0.49 12.67 -11.76
C ASP A 349 0.46 11.51 -10.75
N MET A 350 -0.22 11.71 -9.62
CA MET A 350 -0.42 10.68 -8.61
C MET A 350 -1.23 9.49 -9.13
N ALA A 351 -2.32 9.75 -9.88
CA ALA A 351 -3.12 8.71 -10.51
C ALA A 351 -2.27 7.84 -11.44
N SER A 352 -1.47 8.45 -12.32
CA SER A 352 -0.56 7.75 -13.22
C SER A 352 0.49 6.93 -12.46
N SER A 353 0.99 7.44 -11.33
CA SER A 353 1.92 6.67 -10.50
C SER A 353 1.26 5.46 -9.83
N ILE A 354 0.01 5.59 -9.38
CA ILE A 354 -0.73 4.48 -8.78
C ILE A 354 -1.04 3.42 -9.84
N GLU A 355 -1.41 3.83 -11.06
CA GLU A 355 -1.63 2.91 -12.18
C GLU A 355 -0.38 2.06 -12.48
N ARG A 356 0.81 2.68 -12.53
CA ARG A 356 2.07 1.93 -12.66
C ARG A 356 2.31 0.95 -11.53
N ASN A 357 1.99 1.33 -10.29
CA ASN A 357 2.12 0.44 -9.14
C ASN A 357 1.14 -0.73 -9.20
N ILE A 358 -0.09 -0.50 -9.68
CA ILE A 358 -1.09 -1.55 -9.91
C ILE A 358 -0.59 -2.58 -10.91
N LEU A 359 0.01 -2.15 -12.02
CA LEU A 359 0.61 -3.05 -13.01
C LEU A 359 1.74 -3.89 -12.38
N ALA A 360 2.65 -3.25 -11.65
CA ALA A 360 3.74 -3.96 -10.96
C ALA A 360 3.23 -4.96 -9.91
N ILE A 361 2.15 -4.64 -9.18
CA ILE A 361 1.50 -5.55 -8.24
C ILE A 361 0.89 -6.74 -8.98
N ASN A 362 0.27 -6.51 -10.14
CA ASN A 362 -0.34 -7.56 -10.94
C ASN A 362 0.73 -8.53 -11.48
N ASP A 363 1.84 -8.01 -12.02
CA ASP A 363 2.98 -8.81 -12.50
C ASP A 363 3.56 -9.65 -11.35
N SER A 364 3.80 -9.04 -10.19
CA SER A 364 4.29 -9.76 -9.00
C SER A 364 3.31 -10.82 -8.48
N SER A 365 2.01 -10.61 -8.67
CA SER A 365 0.97 -11.57 -8.31
C SER A 365 0.98 -12.77 -9.27
N GLU A 366 1.22 -12.54 -10.55
CA GLU A 366 1.38 -13.60 -11.56
C GLU A 366 2.62 -14.45 -11.29
N ASP A 367 3.78 -13.83 -11.02
CA ASP A 367 5.01 -14.52 -10.61
C ASP A 367 4.79 -15.37 -9.35
N SER A 368 4.08 -14.82 -8.35
CA SER A 368 3.76 -15.54 -7.11
C SER A 368 2.85 -16.73 -7.36
N SER A 369 1.91 -16.63 -8.31
CA SER A 369 1.04 -17.74 -8.74
C SER A 369 1.86 -18.85 -9.39
N GLU A 370 2.78 -18.48 -10.28
CA GLU A 370 3.68 -19.42 -10.95
C GLU A 370 4.58 -20.15 -9.93
N HIS A 371 5.19 -19.41 -9.01
CA HIS A 371 6.02 -19.97 -7.95
C HIS A 371 5.23 -20.92 -7.03
N ALA A 372 4.00 -20.57 -6.68
CA ALA A 372 3.12 -21.46 -5.91
C ALA A 372 2.82 -22.76 -6.67
N ARG A 373 2.51 -22.68 -7.97
CA ARG A 373 2.31 -23.86 -8.83
C ARG A 373 3.56 -24.74 -8.88
N HIS A 374 4.73 -24.14 -9.05
CA HIS A 374 6.00 -24.86 -9.08
C HIS A 374 6.30 -25.53 -7.73
N LEU A 375 6.04 -24.87 -6.60
CA LEU A 375 6.17 -25.45 -5.26
C LEU A 375 5.24 -26.66 -5.05
N THR A 376 3.99 -26.58 -5.51
CA THR A 376 3.05 -27.71 -5.48
C THR A 376 3.59 -28.91 -6.28
N GLN A 377 4.15 -28.67 -7.46
CA GLN A 377 4.77 -29.74 -8.27
C GLN A 377 5.97 -30.37 -7.54
N VAL A 378 6.92 -29.56 -7.09
CA VAL A 378 8.12 -30.03 -6.37
C VAL A 378 7.73 -30.80 -5.10
N SER A 379 6.74 -30.31 -4.35
CA SER A 379 6.23 -31.01 -3.17
C SER A 379 5.63 -32.38 -3.51
N THR A 380 4.91 -32.48 -4.62
CA THR A 380 4.34 -33.74 -5.10
C THR A 380 5.44 -34.72 -5.47
N GLU A 381 6.48 -34.25 -6.17
CA GLU A 381 7.66 -35.06 -6.51
C GLU A 381 8.41 -35.54 -5.26
N LEU A 382 8.65 -34.67 -4.28
CA LEU A 382 9.28 -35.04 -3.01
C LEU A 382 8.45 -36.05 -2.22
N THR A 383 7.12 -35.94 -2.25
CA THR A 383 6.22 -36.90 -1.60
C THR A 383 6.31 -38.27 -2.27
N SER A 384 6.35 -38.30 -3.61
CA SER A 384 6.55 -39.52 -4.39
C SER A 384 7.90 -40.19 -4.07
N LEU A 385 8.98 -39.40 -4.06
CA LEU A 385 10.32 -39.88 -3.70
C LEU A 385 10.39 -40.42 -2.27
N ALA A 386 9.73 -39.75 -1.32
CA ALA A 386 9.64 -40.23 0.06
C ALA A 386 8.88 -41.57 0.14
N GLN A 387 7.79 -41.73 -0.61
CA GLN A 387 7.02 -42.98 -0.66
C GLN A 387 7.83 -44.13 -1.29
N GLU A 388 8.62 -43.85 -2.32
CA GLU A 388 9.51 -44.83 -2.95
C GLU A 388 10.61 -45.28 -1.98
N LEU A 389 11.25 -44.34 -1.27
CA LEU A 389 12.24 -44.65 -0.24
C LEU A 389 11.63 -45.43 0.94
N GLU A 390 10.41 -45.08 1.37
CA GLU A 390 9.69 -45.83 2.40
C GLU A 390 9.41 -47.28 1.95
N THR A 391 9.01 -47.46 0.69
CA THR A 391 8.77 -48.78 0.08
C THR A 391 10.06 -49.60 -0.03
N MET A 392 11.19 -48.94 -0.29
CA MET A 392 12.50 -49.61 -0.30
C MET A 392 12.93 -50.02 1.11
N LEU A 393 12.67 -49.17 2.11
CA LEU A 393 13.00 -49.43 3.50
C LEU A 393 12.12 -50.51 4.14
N SER A 394 10.85 -50.62 3.74
CA SER A 394 9.92 -51.63 4.27
C SER A 394 10.31 -53.08 3.94
N ARG A 395 11.23 -53.27 2.98
CA ARG A 395 11.84 -54.57 2.70
C ARG A 395 12.76 -55.05 3.83
N PHE A 396 13.34 -54.13 4.60
CA PHE A 396 14.22 -54.45 5.71
C PHE A 396 13.42 -54.61 7.00
N LYS A 397 13.63 -55.71 7.72
CA LYS A 397 13.10 -55.87 9.08
C LYS A 397 14.07 -55.20 10.06
N LEU A 398 13.64 -54.05 10.59
CA LEU A 398 14.37 -53.16 11.52
C LEU A 398 13.80 -53.20 12.94
#